data_AF-A0A4D8QTI3-F1
#
_entry.id   AF-A0A4D8QTI3-F1
#
_cell.length_a   1.000
_cell.length_b   1.000
_cell.length_c   1.000
_cell.angle_alpha   90.00
_cell.angle_beta   90.00
_cell.angle_gamma   90.00
#
_symmetry.space_group_name_H-M   'P 1'
#
loop_
_entity.id
_entity.type
_entity.pdbx_description
1 polymer ?
#
loop_
_entity_poly.entity_id
_entity_poly.type
_entity_poly.pdbx_seq_one_letter_code
_entity_poly.pdbx_strand_id
1 'polypeptide(L)'
;MDWLSDIADEDPEAAELLAERFKDEDPPVKPLPWCMWAWRAWHRLKHDRQWRGGGMGPAMPSGIPYSSVAAYADRHGQDADGLYLLIAAMDGVYAEWWDEQVEAASKKD
;
A
#
# COMPACT_ATOMS: atom_id res chain seq x y z
N MET A 1 -10.16 -17.05 1.12
CA MET A 1 -9.02 -17.90 1.51
C MET A 1 -8.42 -17.21 2.71
N ASP A 2 -8.60 -17.81 3.87
CA ASP A 2 -8.27 -17.24 5.16
C ASP A 2 -6.82 -17.64 5.49
N TRP A 3 -5.89 -16.72 5.29
CA TRP A 3 -4.46 -16.99 5.44
C TRP A 3 -4.08 -17.39 6.88
N LEU A 4 -4.87 -16.97 7.88
CA LEU A 4 -4.72 -17.39 9.27
C LEU A 4 -5.14 -18.84 9.46
N SER A 5 -6.16 -19.30 8.73
CA SER A 5 -6.54 -20.72 8.70
C SER A 5 -5.45 -21.57 8.04
N ASP A 6 -4.87 -21.10 6.93
CA ASP A 6 -3.77 -21.82 6.26
C ASP A 6 -2.55 -21.98 7.20
N ILE A 7 -2.24 -20.99 8.04
CA ILE A 7 -1.17 -21.10 9.05
C ILE A 7 -1.60 -21.97 10.23
N ALA A 8 -2.85 -21.89 10.69
CA ALA A 8 -3.34 -22.71 11.80
C ALA A 8 -3.28 -24.22 11.48
N ASP A 9 -3.43 -24.59 10.20
CA ASP A 9 -3.28 -25.97 9.72
C ASP A 9 -1.81 -26.44 9.74
N GLU A 10 -0.84 -25.54 9.59
CA GLU A 10 0.60 -25.86 9.56
C GLU A 10 1.29 -25.70 10.94
N ASP A 11 0.98 -24.63 11.67
CA ASP A 11 1.52 -24.27 12.99
C ASP A 11 0.49 -23.44 13.79
N PRO A 12 -0.26 -24.08 14.71
CA PRO A 12 -1.31 -23.42 15.48
C PRO A 12 -0.78 -22.41 16.52
N GLU A 13 0.43 -22.61 17.07
CA GLU A 13 1.03 -21.64 18.00
C GLU A 13 1.46 -20.37 17.27
N ALA A 14 2.02 -20.51 16.06
CA ALA A 14 2.34 -19.37 15.21
C ALA A 14 1.07 -18.60 14.80
N ALA A 15 -0.01 -19.31 14.47
CA ALA A 15 -1.29 -18.68 14.14
C ALA A 15 -1.84 -17.84 15.30
N GLU A 16 -1.77 -18.33 16.54
CA GLU A 16 -2.24 -17.60 17.74
C GLU A 16 -1.40 -16.34 18.00
N LEU A 17 -0.07 -16.43 17.91
CA LEU A 17 0.82 -15.28 18.05
C LEU A 17 0.57 -14.21 16.98
N LEU A 18 0.30 -14.62 15.75
CA LEU A 18 -0.03 -13.71 14.65
C LEU A 18 -1.43 -13.11 14.84
N ALA A 19 -2.41 -13.90 15.26
CA ALA A 19 -3.76 -13.41 15.54
C ALA A 19 -3.75 -12.34 16.63
N GLU A 20 -3.03 -12.54 17.73
CA GLU A 20 -2.90 -11.54 18.79
C GLU A 20 -2.17 -10.27 18.30
N ARG A 21 -1.11 -10.44 17.49
CA ARG A 21 -0.38 -9.31 16.89
C ARG A 21 -1.25 -8.45 15.99
N PHE A 22 -2.12 -9.08 15.20
CA PHE A 22 -2.91 -8.44 14.15
C PHE A 22 -4.38 -8.24 14.55
N LYS A 23 -4.74 -8.42 15.82
CA LYS A 23 -6.15 -8.40 16.27
C LYS A 23 -6.89 -7.09 15.95
N ASP A 24 -6.15 -5.98 15.91
CA ASP A 24 -6.65 -4.63 15.64
C ASP A 24 -6.26 -4.15 14.23
N GLU A 25 -5.64 -5.01 13.42
CA GLU A 25 -5.24 -4.69 12.04
C GLU A 25 -6.25 -5.30 11.06
N ASP A 26 -6.58 -4.55 10.01
CA ASP A 26 -7.38 -5.08 8.92
C ASP A 26 -6.67 -6.28 8.25
N PRO A 27 -7.42 -7.31 7.82
CA PRO A 27 -6.83 -8.45 7.16
C PRO A 27 -6.08 -8.01 5.89
N PRO A 28 -4.93 -8.64 5.57
CA PRO A 28 -4.15 -8.29 4.39
C PRO A 28 -5.00 -8.39 3.13
N VAL A 29 -5.14 -7.26 2.43
CA VAL A 29 -5.89 -7.18 1.18
C VAL A 29 -5.21 -8.09 0.15
N LYS A 30 -5.91 -9.13 -0.30
CA LYS A 30 -5.51 -9.94 -1.45
C LYS A 30 -6.05 -9.29 -2.72
N PRO A 31 -5.20 -8.68 -3.57
CA PRO A 31 -5.66 -8.08 -4.81
C PRO A 31 -6.30 -9.14 -5.72
N LEU A 32 -7.32 -8.75 -6.47
CA LEU A 32 -7.83 -9.60 -7.56
C LEU A 32 -6.68 -9.96 -8.52
N PRO A 33 -6.67 -11.17 -9.11
CA PRO A 33 -5.55 -11.61 -9.96
C PRO A 33 -5.19 -10.61 -11.07
N TRP A 34 -6.19 -9.96 -11.67
CA TRP A 34 -6.00 -8.97 -12.72
C TRP A 34 -5.48 -7.62 -12.21
N CYS A 35 -5.55 -7.32 -10.91
CA CYS A 35 -4.96 -6.11 -10.29
C CYS A 35 -3.55 -6.36 -9.75
N MET A 36 -3.12 -7.62 -9.63
CA MET A 36 -1.91 -8.01 -8.92
C MET A 36 -0.65 -7.35 -9.49
N TRP A 37 -0.59 -7.13 -10.80
CA TRP A 37 0.53 -6.48 -11.46
C TRP A 37 0.64 -5.00 -11.09
N ALA A 38 -0.49 -4.28 -11.01
CA ALA A 38 -0.54 -2.88 -10.61
C ALA A 38 -0.23 -2.72 -9.12
N TRP A 39 -0.79 -3.60 -8.27
CA TRP A 39 -0.46 -3.65 -6.83
C TRP A 39 1.04 -3.86 -6.59
N ARG A 40 1.67 -4.79 -7.33
CA ARG A 40 3.12 -5.00 -7.27
C ARG A 40 3.91 -3.78 -7.74
N ALA A 41 3.46 -3.11 -8.80
CA ALA A 41 4.10 -1.90 -9.31
C ALA A 41 4.07 -0.80 -8.25
N TRP A 42 2.90 -0.56 -7.63
CA TRP A 42 2.72 0.43 -6.57
C TRP A 42 3.68 0.21 -5.39
N HIS A 43 3.80 -1.03 -4.90
CA HIS A 43 4.74 -1.35 -3.81
C HIS A 43 6.20 -1.20 -4.20
N ARG A 44 6.57 -1.53 -5.45
CA ARG A 44 7.95 -1.40 -5.93
C ARG A 44 8.37 0.05 -6.15
N LEU A 45 7.43 0.88 -6.60
CA LEU A 45 7.67 2.29 -6.91
C LEU A 45 7.45 3.21 -5.70
N LYS A 46 7.10 2.68 -4.52
CA LYS A 46 6.81 3.50 -3.33
C LYS A 46 7.93 4.47 -2.94
N HIS A 47 9.19 4.12 -3.24
CA HIS A 47 10.36 4.94 -2.93
C HIS A 47 10.59 6.07 -3.95
N ASP A 48 9.97 5.99 -5.13
CA ASP A 48 10.00 7.05 -6.14
C ASP A 48 9.02 8.17 -5.81
N ARG A 49 8.16 7.96 -4.80
CA ARG A 49 7.18 8.92 -4.33
C ARG A 49 7.87 10.16 -3.79
N GLN A 50 7.44 11.31 -4.30
CA GLN A 50 7.89 12.60 -3.79
C GLN A 50 7.16 12.96 -2.49
N TRP A 51 7.86 13.67 -1.61
CA TRP A 51 7.31 14.19 -0.36
C TRP A 51 7.26 15.71 -0.44
N ARG A 52 6.08 16.28 -0.22
CA ARG A 52 5.90 17.73 -0.14
C ARG A 52 5.97 18.16 1.33
N GLY A 53 6.64 19.28 1.60
CA GLY A 53 6.69 19.84 2.96
C GLY A 53 5.30 20.22 3.44
N GLY A 54 4.96 19.88 4.69
CA GLY A 54 3.67 20.19 5.32
C GLY A 54 3.56 21.59 5.92
N GLY A 55 4.53 22.47 5.66
CA GLY A 55 4.64 23.77 6.32
C GLY A 55 4.89 23.62 7.82
N MET A 56 3.84 23.80 8.63
CA MET A 56 3.87 23.59 10.09
C MET A 56 3.47 22.16 10.50
N GLY A 57 3.00 21.34 9.55
CA GLY A 57 2.64 19.94 9.76
C GLY A 57 3.68 18.96 9.22
N PRO A 58 3.46 17.64 9.42
CA PRO A 58 4.33 16.61 8.87
C PRO A 58 4.34 16.63 7.34
N ALA A 59 5.41 16.06 6.75
CA ALA A 59 5.51 15.94 5.30
C ALA A 59 4.36 15.08 4.74
N MET A 60 3.90 15.43 3.55
CA MET A 60 2.78 14.77 2.89
C MET A 60 3.27 13.97 1.69
N PRO A 61 2.83 12.71 1.52
CA PRO A 61 3.11 11.94 0.33
C PRO A 61 2.44 12.57 -0.90
N SER A 62 3.15 12.61 -2.01
CA SER A 62 2.59 12.92 -3.33
C SER A 62 2.29 11.64 -4.12
N GLY A 63 1.77 11.75 -5.34
CA GLY A 63 1.64 10.60 -6.22
C GLY A 63 2.99 10.06 -6.71
N ILE A 64 3.04 8.80 -7.14
CA ILE A 64 4.20 8.25 -7.86
C ILE A 64 4.31 8.95 -9.22
N PRO A 65 5.49 9.48 -9.61
CA PRO A 65 5.65 10.20 -10.88
C PRO A 65 5.31 9.34 -12.11
N TYR A 66 4.62 9.92 -13.10
CA TYR A 66 4.29 9.23 -14.35
C TYR A 66 5.52 8.67 -15.05
N SER A 67 6.66 9.37 -15.02
CA SER A 67 7.92 8.89 -15.60
C SER A 67 8.38 7.56 -15.01
N SER A 68 8.24 7.38 -13.69
CA SER A 68 8.58 6.12 -13.02
C SER A 68 7.60 5.01 -13.40
N VAL A 69 6.31 5.34 -13.49
CA VAL A 69 5.25 4.41 -13.91
C VAL A 69 5.46 3.96 -15.35
N ALA A 70 5.70 4.89 -16.27
CA ALA A 70 5.95 4.61 -17.68
C ALA A 70 7.20 3.74 -17.86
N ALA A 71 8.29 4.05 -17.15
CA ALA A 71 9.51 3.23 -17.19
C ALA A 71 9.29 1.82 -16.62
N TYR A 72 8.44 1.66 -15.61
CA TYR A 72 8.08 0.35 -15.10
C TYR A 72 7.20 -0.42 -16.09
N ALA A 73 6.21 0.24 -16.69
CA ALA A 73 5.30 -0.36 -17.66
C ALA A 73 6.05 -0.87 -18.90
N ASP A 74 6.95 -0.06 -19.44
CA ASP A 74 7.81 -0.41 -20.58
C ASP A 74 8.62 -1.69 -20.33
N ARG A 75 9.30 -1.76 -19.17
CA ARG A 75 10.10 -2.96 -18.79
C ARG A 75 9.28 -4.24 -18.65
N HIS A 76 7.97 -4.13 -18.44
CA HIS A 76 7.09 -5.29 -18.20
C HIS A 76 6.09 -5.52 -19.34
N GLY A 77 6.18 -4.76 -20.44
CA GLY A 77 5.24 -4.86 -21.57
C GLY A 77 3.80 -4.53 -21.19
N GLN A 78 3.60 -3.57 -20.29
CA GLN A 78 2.30 -3.14 -19.77
C GLN A 78 1.88 -1.79 -20.37
N ASP A 79 0.58 -1.49 -20.32
CA ASP A 79 0.06 -0.17 -20.67
C ASP A 79 0.37 0.85 -19.57
N ALA A 80 1.13 1.90 -19.91
CA ALA A 80 1.55 2.92 -18.97
C ALA A 80 0.38 3.75 -18.42
N ASP A 81 -0.59 4.08 -19.27
CA ASP A 81 -1.70 4.96 -18.88
C ASP A 81 -2.68 4.20 -17.97
N GLY A 82 -3.02 2.97 -18.34
CA GLY A 82 -3.80 2.08 -17.48
C GLY A 82 -3.11 1.80 -16.14
N LEU A 83 -1.80 1.57 -16.13
CA LEU A 83 -1.05 1.39 -14.89
C LEU A 83 -1.09 2.66 -14.02
N TYR A 84 -0.91 3.83 -14.64
CA TYR A 84 -0.92 5.11 -13.94
C TYR A 84 -2.26 5.39 -13.28
N LEU A 85 -3.38 5.11 -13.96
CA LEU A 85 -4.72 5.27 -13.39
C LEU A 85 -4.93 4.37 -12.16
N LEU A 86 -4.49 3.12 -12.22
CA LEU A 86 -4.59 2.19 -11.08
C LEU A 86 -3.70 2.63 -9.91
N ILE A 87 -2.47 3.09 -10.20
CA ILE A 87 -1.56 3.63 -9.19
C ILE A 87 -2.13 4.89 -8.54
N ALA A 88 -2.69 5.81 -9.32
CA ALA A 88 -3.30 7.02 -8.82
C ALA A 88 -4.49 6.74 -7.88
N ALA A 89 -5.31 5.73 -8.21
CA ALA A 89 -6.40 5.29 -7.33
C ALA A 89 -5.87 4.75 -5.98
N MET A 90 -4.80 3.95 -6.00
CA MET A 90 -4.15 3.47 -4.77
C MET A 90 -3.47 4.59 -3.99
N ASP A 91 -2.87 5.58 -4.67
CA ASP A 91 -2.28 6.76 -4.03
C ASP A 91 -3.34 7.62 -3.32
N GLY A 92 -4.57 7.67 -3.85
CA GLY A 92 -5.70 8.33 -3.18
C GLY A 92 -6.00 7.70 -1.82
N VAL A 93 -6.17 6.37 -1.78
CA VAL A 93 -6.39 5.63 -0.52
C VAL A 93 -5.21 5.79 0.45
N TYR A 94 -3.98 5.77 -0.07
CA TYR A 94 -2.79 5.96 0.75
C TYR A 94 -2.69 7.37 1.34
N ALA A 95 -3.11 8.40 0.60
CA ALA A 95 -3.15 9.77 1.09
C ALA A 95 -4.16 9.94 2.23
N GLU A 96 -5.37 9.37 2.07
CA GLU A 96 -6.40 9.37 3.12
C GLU A 96 -5.90 8.66 4.39
N TRP A 97 -5.34 7.46 4.24
CA TRP A 97 -4.73 6.74 5.37
C TRP A 97 -3.60 7.54 6.04
N TRP A 98 -2.76 8.23 5.26
CA TRP A 98 -1.69 9.04 5.83
C TRP A 98 -2.24 10.22 6.66
N ASP A 99 -3.28 10.88 6.17
CA ASP A 99 -3.96 11.95 6.90
C ASP A 99 -4.52 11.45 8.23
N GLU A 100 -5.17 10.29 8.25
CA GLU A 100 -5.67 9.65 9.48
C GLU A 100 -4.54 9.36 10.49
N GLN A 101 -3.40 8.87 10.00
CA GLN A 101 -2.24 8.56 10.84
C GLN A 101 -1.60 9.82 11.42
N VAL A 102 -1.53 10.90 10.63
CA VAL A 102 -1.08 12.21 11.08
C VAL A 102 -2.01 12.77 12.17
N GLU A 103 -3.33 12.68 11.97
CA GLU A 103 -4.30 13.09 12.99
C GLU A 103 -4.15 12.27 14.28
N ALA A 104 -4.05 10.95 14.16
CA ALA A 104 -3.93 10.04 15.30
C ALA A 104 -2.64 10.31 16.10
N ALA A 105 -1.55 10.67 15.43
CA ALA A 105 -0.31 11.08 16.07
C ALA A 105 -0.47 12.42 16.81
N SER A 106 -1.13 13.42 16.19
CA SER A 106 -1.33 14.74 16.80
C SER A 106 -2.21 14.72 18.06
N LYS A 107 -3.10 13.75 18.19
CA LYS A 107 -4.01 13.59 19.35
C LYS A 107 -3.34 12.89 20.55
N LYS A 108 -2.15 12.32 20.37
CA LYS A 108 -1.40 11.61 21.42
C LYS A 108 -0.39 12.50 22.16
N ASP A 109 -0.14 13.71 21.66
CA ASP A 109 0.67 14.75 22.30
C ASP A 109 -0.19 15.70 23.13
#